data_AF-A0A418JGQ6-F1
#
_entry.id   AF-A0A418JGQ6-F1
#
_cell.length_a   1.000
_cell.length_b   1.000
_cell.length_c   1.000
_cell.angle_alpha   90.00
_cell.angle_beta   90.00
_cell.angle_gamma   90.00
#
_symmetry.space_group_name_H-M   'P 1'
#
loop_
_entity.id
_entity.type
_entity.pdbx_description
1 polymer ?
#
loop_
_entity_poly.entity_id
_entity_poly.type
_entity_poly.pdbx_seq_one_letter_code
_entity_poly.pdbx_strand_id
1 'polypeptide(L)' 'MTMKDFRNEQVRGEFKQWRKDNLNTSLIAISKKLGINYNYLTDWHRGRFNIGEKTLSKIEKLINKY' A
#
# COMPACT_ATOMS: atom_id res chain seq x y z
N MET A 1 -10.66 -9.42 14.51
CA MET A 1 -10.14 -8.78 13.29
C MET A 1 -11.33 -8.29 12.49
N THR A 2 -11.42 -6.99 12.21
CA THR A 2 -12.55 -6.43 11.45
C THR A 2 -12.36 -6.64 9.95
N MET A 3 -13.44 -6.56 9.16
CA MET A 3 -13.36 -6.63 7.69
C MET A 3 -12.38 -5.59 7.09
N LYS A 4 -12.24 -4.43 7.75
CA LYS A 4 -11.28 -3.37 7.35
C LYS A 4 -9.83 -3.78 7.58
N ASP A 5 -9.58 -4.54 8.64
CA ASP A 5 -8.24 -5.04 8.95
C ASP A 5 -7.83 -6.12 7.95
N PHE A 6 -8.75 -7.03 7.61
CA PHE A 6 -8.52 -8.07 6.62
C PHE A 6 -8.15 -7.49 5.24
N ARG A 7 -8.91 -6.49 4.76
CA ARG A 7 -8.60 -5.83 3.48
C ARG A 7 -7.26 -5.10 3.51
N ASN A 8 -6.92 -4.45 4.62
CA ASN A 8 -5.60 -3.84 4.77
C ASN A 8 -4.47 -4.87 4.69
N GLU A 9 -4.63 -6.03 5.32
CA GLU A 9 -3.65 -7.11 5.26
C GLU A 9 -3.52 -7.70 3.85
N GLN A 10 -4.64 -7.96 3.19
CA GLN A 10 -4.67 -8.47 1.82
C GLN A 10 -3.93 -7.51 0.85
N VAL A 11 -4.35 -6.24 0.81
CA VAL A 11 -3.75 -5.24 -0.08
C VAL A 11 -2.28 -5.00 0.27
N ARG A 12 -1.89 -5.12 1.54
CA ARG A 12 -0.47 -5.04 1.95
C ARG A 12 0.34 -6.21 1.40
N GLY A 13 -0.23 -7.42 1.39
CA GLY A 13 0.36 -8.60 0.76
C GLY A 13 0.55 -8.40 -0.73
N GLU A 14 -0.52 -8.03 -1.43
CA GLU A 14 -0.52 -7.74 -2.87
C GLU A 14 0.48 -6.63 -3.22
N PHE A 15 0.51 -5.55 -2.44
CA PHE A 15 1.45 -4.45 -2.63
C PHE A 15 2.92 -4.89 -2.46
N LYS A 16 3.21 -5.75 -1.49
CA LYS A 16 4.57 -6.30 -1.30
C LYS A 16 4.98 -7.15 -2.50
N GLN A 17 4.06 -7.95 -3.04
CA GLN A 17 4.32 -8.76 -4.22
C GLN A 17 4.53 -7.87 -5.46
N TRP A 18 3.60 -6.96 -5.73
CA TRP A 18 3.71 -5.99 -6.81
C TRP A 18 5.03 -5.20 -6.76
N ARG A 19 5.48 -4.79 -5.56
CA ARG A 19 6.79 -4.11 -5.41
C ARG A 19 7.96 -5.00 -5.81
N LYS A 20 7.94 -6.29 -5.48
CA LYS A 20 9.01 -7.23 -5.89
C LYS A 20 9.03 -7.38 -7.41
N ASP A 21 7.86 -7.49 -8.02
CA ASP A 21 7.71 -7.64 -9.47
C ASP A 21 8.12 -6.36 -10.22
N ASN A 22 7.96 -5.20 -9.58
CA ASN A 22 8.36 -3.88 -10.09
C ASN A 22 9.72 -3.42 -9.54
N LEU A 23 10.72 -4.31 -9.57
CA LEU A 23 12.13 -4.00 -9.26
C LEU A 23 12.34 -3.30 -7.91
N ASN A 24 11.56 -3.69 -6.90
CA ASN A 24 11.60 -3.10 -5.56
C ASN A 24 11.43 -1.58 -5.55
N THR A 25 10.56 -1.05 -6.43
CA THR A 25 10.29 0.39 -6.55
C THR A 25 10.23 1.09 -5.18
N SER A 26 10.93 2.22 -5.08
CA SER A 26 11.07 2.99 -3.85
C SER A 26 9.73 3.43 -3.28
N LEU A 27 9.53 3.21 -1.98
CA LEU A 27 8.35 3.70 -1.25
C LEU A 27 8.21 5.23 -1.34
N ILE A 28 9.32 5.98 -1.47
CA ILE A 28 9.28 7.44 -1.67
C ILE A 28 8.70 7.78 -3.04
N ALA A 29 9.09 7.05 -4.09
CA ALA A 29 8.57 7.28 -5.44
C ALA A 29 7.07 6.94 -5.51
N ILE A 30 6.68 5.83 -4.89
CA ILE A 30 5.27 5.41 -4.79
C ILE A 30 4.47 6.43 -3.99
N SER A 31 4.98 6.92 -2.86
CA SER A 31 4.27 7.90 -2.04
C SER A 31 4.03 9.21 -2.80
N LYS A 32 5.01 9.67 -3.60
CA LYS A 32 4.85 10.82 -4.50
C LYS A 32 3.80 10.56 -5.58
N LYS A 33 3.84 9.39 -6.24
CA LYS A 33 2.87 9.01 -7.29
C LYS A 33 1.43 8.94 -6.76
N LEU A 34 1.25 8.46 -5.54
CA LEU A 34 -0.07 8.34 -4.91
C LEU A 34 -0.54 9.62 -4.21
N GLY A 35 0.36 10.61 -4.06
CA GLY A 35 0.10 11.82 -3.28
C GLY A 35 -0.22 11.50 -1.83
N ILE A 36 0.59 10.64 -1.20
CA ILE A 36 0.45 10.24 0.21
C ILE A 36 1.75 10.47 0.96
N ASN A 37 1.65 10.70 2.27
CA ASN A 37 2.83 10.88 3.11
C ASN A 37 3.70 9.61 3.12
N TYR A 38 5.01 9.78 2.98
CA TYR A 38 5.97 8.68 2.93
C TYR A 38 6.00 7.85 4.22
N ASN A 39 6.01 8.50 5.39
CA ASN A 39 6.02 7.81 6.67
C ASN A 39 4.73 7.00 6.84
N TYR A 40 3.60 7.61 6.46
CA TYR A 40 2.29 6.96 6.47
C TYR A 40 2.27 5.67 5.62
N LEU A 41 2.79 5.71 4.39
CA LEU A 41 2.91 4.52 3.54
C LEU A 41 3.88 3.49 4.13
N THR A 42 4.99 3.95 4.70
CA THR A 42 6.05 3.08 5.25
C THR A 42 5.57 2.30 6.47
N ASP A 43 4.90 2.97 7.39
CA ASP A 43 4.36 2.36 8.60
C ASP A 43 3.22 1.38 8.26
N TRP A 44 2.36 1.71 7.31
CA TRP A 44 1.37 0.78 6.78
C TRP A 44 2.01 -0.45 6.11
N HIS A 45 3.02 -0.25 5.27
CA HIS A 45 3.75 -1.33 4.59
C HIS A 45 4.42 -2.29 5.59
N ARG A 46 4.88 -1.76 6.72
CA ARG A 46 5.44 -2.52 7.86
C ARG A 46 4.38 -3.18 8.74
N GLY A 47 3.10 -2.89 8.52
CA GLY A 47 1.99 -3.44 9.32
C GLY A 47 1.82 -2.79 10.68
N ARG A 48 2.36 -1.57 10.89
CA ARG A 48 2.24 -0.86 12.17
C ARG A 48 0.83 -0.31 12.43
N PHE A 49 0.10 0.01 11.36
CA PHE A 49 -1.30 0.43 11.45
C PHE A 49 -2.03 0.21 10.11
N ASN A 50 -3.36 0.34 10.14
CA ASN A 50 -4.24 0.23 8.98
C ASN A 50 -4.61 1.60 8.41
N ILE A 51 -4.51 1.74 7.09
CA ILE A 51 -4.81 2.99 6.41
C ILE A 51 -6.30 3.08 6.09
N GLY A 52 -6.78 4.32 5.94
CA GLY A 52 -8.18 4.58 5.58
C GLY A 52 -8.51 4.18 4.15
N GLU A 53 -9.80 3.91 3.91
CA GLU A 53 -10.40 3.46 2.65
C GLU A 53 -9.90 4.23 1.42
N LYS A 54 -9.94 5.57 1.47
CA LYS A 54 -9.52 6.43 0.33
C LYS A 54 -8.06 6.19 -0.07
N THR A 55 -7.18 5.99 0.90
CA THR A 55 -5.76 5.74 0.65
C THR A 55 -5.54 4.31 0.19
N LEU A 56 -6.23 3.35 0.81
CA LEU A 56 -6.18 1.94 0.42
C LEU A 56 -6.59 1.75 -1.04
N SER A 57 -7.67 2.39 -1.48
CA SER A 57 -8.13 2.34 -2.87
C SER A 57 -7.19 3.00 -3.88
N LYS A 58 -6.36 3.96 -3.47
CA LYS A 58 -5.28 4.46 -4.34
C LYS A 58 -4.19 3.40 -4.55
N ILE A 59 -3.89 2.63 -3.51
CA ILE A 59 -2.89 1.56 -3.57
C ILE A 59 -3.42 0.39 -4.40
N GLU A 60 -4.67 -0.03 -4.19
CA GLU A 60 -5.32 -1.06 -5.02
C GLU A 60 -5.31 -0.69 -6.51
N LYS A 61 -5.63 0.57 -6.84
CA LYS A 61 -5.57 1.06 -8.23
C LYS A 61 -4.16 1.06 -8.81
N LEU A 62 -3.12 1.18 -7.99
CA LEU A 62 -1.74 1.08 -8.43
C LEU A 62 -1.37 -0.37 -8.75
N ILE A 63 -1.81 -1.30 -7.91
CA ILE A 63 -1.55 -2.74 -8.06
C ILE A 63 -2.30 -3.27 -9.29
N ASN A 64 -3.62 -3.07 -9.37
CA ASN A 64 -4.50 -3.66 -10.40
C ASN A 64 -4.33 -3.07 -11.81
N LYS A 65 -3.55 -1.99 -11.97
CA LYS A 65 -3.29 -1.39 -13.29
C LYS A 65 -2.17 -2.14 -14.05
N TYR A 66 -1.59 -3.15 -13.43
CA TYR A 66 -0.57 -4.06 -13.96
C TYR A 66 -0.95 -5.50 -13.64
#